data_AF-A0A7X7R2W4-F1
#
_entry.id   AF-A0A7X7R2W4-F1
#
_cell.length_a   1.000
_cell.length_b   1.000
_cell.length_c   1.000
_cell.angle_alpha   90.00
_cell.angle_beta   90.00
_cell.angle_gamma   90.00
#
_symmetry.space_group_name_H-M   'P 1'
#
loop_
_entity.id
_entity.type
_entity.pdbx_description
1 polymer ?
#
loop_
_entity_poly.entity_id
_entity_poly.type
_entity_poly.pdbx_seq_one_letter_code
_entity_poly.pdbx_strand_id
1 'polypeptide(L)'
;MCLKLHSSVAYESSDIDRNGKIIWLQTTLTPIFDSQGGLKKIVIIESDITRLKQVEARLSELNWHLERKIEEEVQKNRQKDLLLAQQSRLAAMGEMISNIAHQWRQPLNAIGIIVQNIEDTYVYGEMTPEYIGKKV
;
A
#
# COMPACT_ATOMS: atom_id res chain seq x y z
N MET A 1 -16.12 -33.65 36.27
CA MET A 1 -16.57 -33.53 34.87
C MET A 1 -16.19 -34.77 34.05
N CYS A 2 -14.91 -35.16 33.96
CA CYS A 2 -14.48 -36.40 33.26
C CYS A 2 -15.06 -37.71 33.84
N LEU A 3 -15.19 -37.82 35.16
CA LEU A 3 -15.77 -39.00 35.83
C LEU A 3 -17.26 -39.23 35.55
N LYS A 4 -18.00 -38.17 35.22
CA LYS A 4 -19.42 -38.29 34.84
C LYS A 4 -19.57 -38.65 33.36
N LEU A 5 -18.65 -38.18 32.52
CA LEU A 5 -18.68 -38.32 31.06
C LEU A 5 -18.07 -39.64 30.57
N HIS A 6 -17.42 -40.41 31.45
CA HIS A 6 -16.65 -41.63 31.10
C HIS A 6 -15.68 -41.41 29.92
N SER A 7 -15.21 -40.18 29.73
CA SER A 7 -14.40 -39.74 28.61
C SER A 7 -13.19 -38.92 29.08
N SER A 8 -12.17 -38.84 28.23
CA SER A 8 -11.05 -37.94 28.44
C SER A 8 -11.52 -36.48 28.38
N VAL A 9 -11.00 -35.63 29.27
CA VAL A 9 -11.23 -34.18 29.27
C VAL A 9 -9.88 -33.49 29.26
N ALA A 10 -9.68 -32.60 28.28
CA ALA A 10 -8.51 -31.72 28.20
C ALA A 10 -8.91 -30.29 28.54
N TYR A 11 -8.07 -29.59 29.29
CA TYR A 11 -8.22 -28.17 29.56
C TYR A 11 -6.85 -27.50 29.62
N GLU A 12 -6.84 -26.18 29.42
CA GLU A 12 -5.63 -25.36 29.55
C GLU A 12 -5.73 -24.53 30.83
N SER A 13 -4.62 -24.47 31.57
CA SER A 13 -4.51 -23.67 32.78
C SER A 13 -3.10 -23.10 32.90
N SER A 14 -2.97 -21.94 33.54
CA SER A 14 -1.68 -21.39 33.92
C SER A 14 -1.36 -21.74 35.37
N ASP A 15 -0.12 -22.14 35.63
CA ASP A 15 0.41 -22.39 36.97
C ASP A 15 1.77 -21.72 37.14
N ILE A 16 2.34 -21.77 38.33
CA ILE A 16 3.64 -21.21 38.68
C ILE A 16 4.63 -22.34 38.91
N ASP A 17 5.74 -22.34 38.18
CA ASP A 17 6.80 -23.32 38.37
C ASP A 17 7.56 -23.12 39.70
N ARG A 18 8.48 -24.03 40.02
CA ARG A 18 9.30 -23.97 41.25
C ARG A 18 10.18 -22.72 41.36
N ASN A 19 10.39 -22.01 40.26
CA ASN A 19 11.20 -20.79 40.19
C ASN A 19 10.32 -19.52 40.19
N GLY A 20 9.00 -19.63 40.31
CA GLY A 20 8.08 -18.49 40.29
C GLY A 20 7.67 -18.04 38.88
N LYS A 21 7.99 -18.81 37.83
CA LYS A 21 7.65 -18.47 36.44
C LYS A 21 6.26 -19.01 36.09
N ILE A 22 5.46 -18.18 35.42
CA ILE A 22 4.18 -18.62 34.84
C ILE A 22 4.44 -19.61 33.70
N ILE A 23 3.84 -20.79 33.81
CA ILE A 23 3.80 -21.81 32.78
C ILE A 23 2.36 -22.07 32.37
N TRP A 24 2.15 -22.35 31.09
CA TRP A 24 0.87 -22.82 30.58
C TRP A 24 0.91 -24.33 30.43
N LEU A 25 -0.05 -25.01 31.04
CA LEU A 25 -0.19 -26.45 31.00
C LEU A 25 -1.47 -26.81 30.25
N GLN A 26 -1.36 -27.76 29.33
CA GLN A 26 -2.50 -28.49 28.82
C GLN A 26 -2.60 -29.80 29.59
N THR A 27 -3.65 -29.94 30.38
CA THR A 27 -3.86 -31.10 31.24
C THR A 27 -4.99 -31.95 30.67
N THR A 28 -4.68 -33.20 30.34
CA THR A 28 -5.66 -34.19 29.89
C THR A 28 -5.88 -35.23 30.98
N LEU A 29 -7.12 -35.31 31.47
CA LEU A 29 -7.58 -36.28 32.46
C LEU A 29 -8.33 -37.41 31.76
N THR A 30 -7.76 -38.61 31.81
CA THR A 30 -8.35 -39.82 31.20
C THR A 30 -8.68 -40.84 32.28
N PRO A 31 -9.96 -41.04 32.64
CA PRO A 31 -10.35 -42.07 33.59
C PRO A 31 -10.25 -43.46 32.95
N ILE A 32 -9.75 -44.43 33.72
CA ILE A 32 -9.69 -45.84 33.35
C ILE A 32 -10.60 -46.61 34.30
N PHE A 33 -11.57 -47.29 33.72
CA PHE A 33 -12.56 -48.08 34.44
C PHE A 33 -12.17 -49.57 34.42
N ASP A 34 -12.65 -50.32 35.41
CA ASP A 34 -12.54 -51.77 35.44
C ASP A 34 -13.67 -52.44 34.62
N SER A 35 -13.66 -53.77 34.56
CA SER A 35 -14.67 -54.57 33.85
C SER A 35 -16.07 -54.49 34.46
N GLN A 36 -16.22 -53.94 35.67
CA GLN A 36 -17.51 -53.72 36.33
C GLN A 36 -17.96 -52.24 36.26
N GLY A 37 -17.24 -51.39 35.52
CA GLY A 37 -17.54 -49.96 35.40
C GLY A 37 -17.10 -49.11 36.60
N GLY A 38 -16.39 -49.69 37.57
CA GLY A 38 -15.79 -48.98 38.68
C GLY A 38 -14.57 -48.17 38.22
N LEU A 39 -14.37 -46.97 38.80
CA LEU A 39 -13.17 -46.18 38.52
C LEU A 39 -11.95 -46.88 39.10
N LYS A 40 -11.03 -47.30 38.22
CA LYS A 40 -9.79 -47.98 38.62
C LYS A 40 -8.63 -47.00 38.83
N LYS A 41 -8.47 -46.02 37.94
CA LYS A 41 -7.45 -44.97 38.04
C LYS A 41 -7.76 -43.79 37.12
N ILE A 42 -7.09 -42.67 37.33
CA ILE A 42 -7.10 -41.53 36.41
C ILE A 42 -5.67 -41.36 35.89
N VAL A 43 -5.51 -41.29 34.58
CA VAL A 43 -4.25 -40.91 33.94
C VAL A 43 -4.29 -39.42 33.66
N ILE A 44 -3.28 -38.71 34.14
CA ILE A 44 -3.10 -37.27 33.92
C ILE A 44 -1.90 -37.11 33.00
N ILE A 45 -2.10 -36.38 31.90
CA ILE A 45 -1.03 -35.98 31.01
C ILE A 45 -0.97 -34.47 31.04
N GLU A 46 0.17 -33.93 31.47
CA GLU A 46 0.43 -32.50 31.52
C GLU A 46 1.48 -32.17 30.46
N SER A 47 1.13 -31.31 29.52
CA SER A 47 2.05 -30.80 28.50
C SER A 47 2.30 -29.32 28.73
N ASP A 48 3.56 -28.92 28.83
CA ASP A 48 3.94 -27.50 28.85
C ASP A 48 3.74 -26.89 27.46
N ILE A 49 2.76 -25.99 27.36
CA ILE A 49 2.40 -25.26 26.15
C ILE A 49 2.82 -23.79 26.22
N THR A 50 3.66 -23.40 27.19
CA THR A 50 4.12 -22.01 27.37
C THR A 50 4.76 -21.48 26.10
N ARG A 51 5.65 -22.27 25.49
CA ARG A 51 6.31 -21.88 24.24
C ARG A 51 5.31 -21.71 23.10
N LEU A 52 4.30 -22.57 23.03
CA LEU A 52 3.26 -22.50 21.99
C LEU A 52 2.46 -21.20 22.13
N LYS A 53 1.98 -20.89 23.34
CA LYS A 53 1.26 -19.63 23.63
C LYS A 53 2.11 -18.39 23.33
N GLN A 54 3.41 -18.43 23.65
CA GLN A 54 4.32 -17.32 23.35
C GLN A 54 4.51 -17.10 21.85
N VAL A 55 4.66 -18.19 21.07
CA VAL A 55 4.77 -18.11 19.62
C VAL A 55 3.46 -17.61 19.00
N GLU A 56 2.31 -18.09 19.48
CA GLU A 56 0.98 -17.65 19.03
C GLU A 56 0.75 -16.16 19.29
N ALA A 57 1.09 -15.68 20.50
CA ALA A 57 1.02 -14.27 20.84
C ALA A 57 1.93 -13.41 19.96
N ARG A 58 3.17 -13.86 19.73
CA ARG A 58 4.13 -13.15 18.88
C ARG A 58 3.73 -13.13 17.41
N LEU A 59 3.15 -14.22 16.91
CA LEU A 59 2.58 -14.27 15.56
C LEU A 59 1.42 -13.30 15.41
N SER A 60 0.54 -13.25 16.42
CA SER A 60 -0.61 -12.34 16.42
C SER A 60 -0.17 -10.86 16.44
N GLU A 61 0.83 -10.54 17.27
CA GLU A 61 1.45 -9.21 17.31
C GLU A 61 2.09 -8.85 15.96
N LEU A 62 2.88 -9.75 15.39
CA LEU A 62 3.53 -9.50 14.10
C LEU A 62 2.50 -9.32 12.98
N ASN A 63 1.44 -10.14 12.96
CA ASN A 63 0.39 -10.02 11.96
C ASN A 63 -0.33 -8.67 12.08
N TRP A 64 -0.68 -8.24 13.30
CA TRP A 64 -1.27 -6.91 13.53
C TRP A 64 -0.36 -5.78 13.04
N HIS A 65 0.95 -5.86 13.33
CA HIS A 65 1.92 -4.88 12.83
C HIS A 65 2.04 -4.87 11.30
N LEU A 66 2.04 -6.05 10.68
CA LEU A 66 2.12 -6.18 9.23
C LEU A 66 0.87 -5.64 8.54
N GLU A 67 -0.32 -5.96 9.04
CA GLU A 67 -1.60 -5.46 8.54
C GLU A 67 -1.63 -3.92 8.57
N ARG A 68 -1.23 -3.31 9.69
CA ARG A 68 -1.12 -1.86 9.80
C ARG A 68 -0.14 -1.26 8.79
N LYS A 69 1.04 -1.86 8.65
CA LYS A 69 2.06 -1.36 7.73
C LYS A 69 1.62 -1.47 6.27
N ILE A 70 0.92 -2.55 5.92
CA ILE A 70 0.32 -2.74 4.60
C ILE A 70 -0.69 -1.62 4.33
N GLU A 71 -1.59 -1.36 5.29
CA GLU A 71 -2.59 -0.31 5.14
C GLU A 71 -1.95 1.07 4.92
N GLU A 72 -0.95 1.41 5.74
CA GLU A 72 -0.20 2.66 5.60
C GLU A 72 0.48 2.80 4.22
N GLU A 73 1.16 1.75 3.75
CA GLU A 73 1.83 1.77 2.45
C GLU A 73 0.86 1.79 1.28
N VAL A 74 -0.30 1.11 1.38
CA VAL A 74 -1.37 1.18 0.37
C VAL A 74 -1.91 2.61 0.26
N GLN A 75 -2.14 3.31 1.38
CA GLN A 75 -2.59 4.69 1.35
C GLN A 75 -1.55 5.63 0.73
N LYS A 76 -0.27 5.48 1.09
CA LYS A 76 0.82 6.24 0.46
C LYS A 76 0.90 5.98 -1.04
N ASN A 77 0.75 4.74 -1.47
CA ASN A 77 0.81 4.39 -2.88
C ASN A 77 -0.35 5.03 -3.67
N ARG A 78 -1.58 4.96 -3.15
CA ARG A 78 -2.74 5.64 -3.75
C ARG A 78 -2.52 7.14 -3.91
N GLN A 79 -1.93 7.80 -2.91
CA GLN A 79 -1.60 9.23 -3.02
C GLN A 79 -0.56 9.49 -4.11
N LYS A 80 0.48 8.64 -4.22
CA LYS A 80 1.47 8.73 -5.30
C LYS A 80 0.85 8.53 -6.66
N ASP A 81 -0.05 7.56 -6.83
CA ASP A 81 -0.74 7.31 -8.11
C ASP A 81 -1.55 8.53 -8.56
N LEU A 82 -2.26 9.19 -7.64
CA LEU A 82 -2.99 10.42 -7.93
C LEU A 82 -2.05 11.54 -8.37
N LEU A 83 -0.92 11.72 -7.67
CA LEU A 83 0.09 12.71 -8.01
C LEU A 83 0.73 12.42 -9.37
N LEU A 84 1.04 11.16 -9.67
CA LEU A 84 1.60 10.74 -10.96
C LEU A 84 0.61 10.99 -12.10
N ALA A 85 -0.68 10.70 -11.89
CA ALA A 85 -1.72 11.01 -12.87
C ALA A 85 -1.83 12.52 -13.14
N GLN A 86 -1.74 13.35 -12.09
CA GLN A 86 -1.70 14.81 -12.24
C GLN A 86 -0.44 15.28 -12.95
N GLN A 87 0.73 14.74 -12.62
CA GLN A 87 1.99 15.07 -13.29
C GLN A 87 1.95 14.70 -14.78
N SER A 88 1.43 13.52 -15.12
CA SER A 88 1.26 13.10 -16.51
C SER A 88 0.35 14.06 -17.29
N ARG A 89 -0.77 14.48 -16.68
CA ARG A 89 -1.66 15.49 -17.27
C ARG A 89 -0.94 16.82 -17.51
N LEU A 90 -0.21 17.30 -16.52
CA LEU A 90 0.53 18.57 -16.61
C LEU A 90 1.64 18.50 -17.67
N ALA A 91 2.34 17.37 -17.78
CA ALA A 91 3.36 17.17 -18.81
C ALA A 91 2.74 17.21 -20.22
N ALA A 92 1.64 16.49 -20.45
CA ALA A 92 0.93 16.53 -21.73
C ALA A 92 0.40 17.93 -22.07
N MET A 93 -0.11 18.66 -21.07
CA MET A 93 -0.50 20.07 -21.25
C MET A 93 0.71 20.95 -21.61
N GLY A 94 1.87 20.72 -20.98
CA GLY A 94 3.10 21.44 -21.28
C GLY A 94 3.58 21.20 -22.71
N GLU A 95 3.55 19.97 -23.19
CA GLU A 95 3.83 19.64 -24.60
C GLU A 95 2.85 20.35 -25.55
N MET A 96 1.56 20.33 -25.22
CA MET A 96 0.54 21.01 -26.02
C MET A 96 0.77 22.53 -26.06
N ILE A 97 1.10 23.15 -24.92
CA ILE A 97 1.43 24.58 -24.84
C ILE A 97 2.70 24.89 -25.64
N SER A 98 3.72 24.04 -25.56
CA SER A 98 4.95 24.18 -26.36
C SER A 98 4.62 24.18 -27.86
N ASN A 99 3.80 23.23 -28.31
CA ASN A 99 3.36 23.15 -29.69
C ASN A 99 2.58 24.42 -30.12
N ILE A 100 1.68 24.94 -29.27
CA ILE A 100 0.96 26.19 -29.53
C ILE A 100 1.93 27.37 -29.62
N ALA A 101 2.89 27.49 -28.69
CA ALA A 101 3.88 28.56 -28.69
C ALA A 101 4.75 28.52 -29.97
N HIS A 102 5.13 27.32 -30.42
CA HIS A 102 5.81 27.13 -31.70
C HIS A 102 4.94 27.60 -32.87
N GLN A 103 3.66 27.23 -32.91
CA GLN A 103 2.72 27.68 -33.94
C GLN A 103 2.54 29.19 -33.95
N TRP A 104 2.52 29.85 -32.79
CA TRP A 104 2.38 31.32 -32.70
C TRP A 104 3.61 32.08 -33.17
N ARG A 105 4.81 31.48 -33.05
CA ARG A 105 6.04 32.07 -33.56
C ARG A 105 6.03 32.20 -35.09
N GLN A 106 5.34 31.30 -35.80
CA GLN A 106 5.26 31.31 -37.26
C GLN A 106 4.56 32.57 -37.84
N PRO A 107 3.31 32.91 -37.48
CA PRO A 107 2.65 34.11 -37.99
C PRO A 107 3.34 35.37 -37.49
N LEU A 108 3.86 35.38 -36.26
CA LEU A 108 4.58 36.54 -35.73
C LEU A 108 5.86 36.82 -36.54
N ASN A 109 6.63 35.77 -36.88
CA ASN A 109 7.77 35.91 -37.76
C ASN A 109 7.37 36.39 -39.16
N ALA A 110 6.25 35.90 -39.70
CA ALA A 110 5.74 36.36 -40.99
C ALA A 110 5.38 37.86 -40.96
N ILE A 111 4.68 38.31 -39.92
CA ILE A 111 4.38 39.74 -39.70
C ILE A 111 5.68 40.54 -39.57
N GLY A 112 6.65 40.06 -38.80
CA GLY A 112 7.96 40.71 -38.65
C GLY A 112 8.69 40.88 -39.98
N ILE A 113 8.68 39.86 -40.84
CA ILE A 113 9.26 39.93 -42.19
C ILE A 113 8.50 40.92 -43.08
N ILE A 114 7.17 40.98 -42.99
CA ILE A 114 6.36 41.95 -43.74
C ILE A 114 6.74 43.37 -43.32
N VAL A 115 6.83 43.63 -42.02
CA VAL A 115 7.21 44.94 -41.47
C VAL A 115 8.63 45.32 -41.91
N GLN A 116 9.59 44.40 -41.84
CA GLN A 116 10.97 44.64 -42.29
C GLN A 116 11.01 45.01 -43.78
N ASN A 117 10.30 44.27 -44.63
CA ASN A 117 10.27 44.56 -46.07
C ASN A 117 9.67 45.95 -46.36
N ILE A 118 8.66 46.37 -45.60
CA ILE A 118 8.07 47.71 -45.73
C ILE A 118 9.10 48.78 -45.36
N GLU A 119 9.81 48.60 -44.25
CA GLU A 119 10.85 49.53 -43.79
C GLU A 119 11.99 49.64 -44.83
N ASP A 120 12.48 48.50 -45.33
CA ASP A 120 13.55 48.46 -46.32
C ASP A 120 13.15 49.18 -47.62
N THR A 121 11.97 48.85 -48.18
CA THR A 121 11.50 49.50 -49.42
C THR A 121 11.27 51.00 -49.28
N TYR A 122 10.92 51.47 -48.09
CA TYR A 122 10.84 52.90 -47.80
C TYR A 122 12.24 53.55 -47.79
N VAL A 123 13.21 52.94 -47.09
CA VAL A 123 14.59 53.46 -46.98
C VAL A 123 15.28 53.54 -48.35
N TYR A 124 15.09 52.55 -49.22
CA TYR A 124 15.69 52.53 -50.55
C TYR A 124 14.88 53.31 -51.62
N GLY A 125 13.74 53.91 -51.25
CA GLY A 125 12.90 54.69 -52.17
C GLY A 125 12.15 53.85 -53.22
N GLU A 126 12.02 52.54 -53.00
CA GLU A 126 11.34 51.59 -53.88
C GLU A 126 9.85 51.41 -53.57
N MET A 127 9.31 52.20 -52.64
CA MET A 127 7.92 52.09 -52.18
C MET A 127 6.95 52.63 -53.25
N THR A 128 6.45 51.73 -54.12
CA THR A 128 5.48 52.07 -55.18
C THR A 128 4.05 51.61 -54.86
N PRO A 129 3.01 52.26 -55.41
CA PRO A 129 1.62 51.82 -55.26
C PRO A 129 1.39 50.39 -55.78
N GLU A 130 2.09 49.95 -56.83
CA GLU A 130 2.03 48.55 -57.30
C GLU A 130 2.61 47.53 -56.29
N TYR A 131 3.55 47.93 -55.43
CA TYR A 131 4.19 47.04 -54.45
C TYR A 131 3.23 46.65 -53.31
N ILE A 132 2.40 47.60 -52.86
CA ILE A 132 1.44 47.40 -51.75
C ILE A 132 0.28 46.47 -52.17
N GLY A 133 -0.16 46.52 -53.43
CA GLY A 133 -1.29 45.72 -53.93
C GLY A 133 -0.99 44.24 -54.20
N LYS A 134 0.28 43.82 -54.16
CA LYS A 134 0.71 42.48 -54.62
C LYS A 134 1.00 41.45 -53.51
N LYS A 135 0.99 41.86 -52.23
CA LYS A 135 1.46 41.01 -51.11
C LYS A 135 0.50 40.93 -49.90
N VAL A 136 -0.72 41.46 -50.02
CA VAL A 136 -1.80 41.25 -49.04
C VAL A 136 -2.71 40.12 -49.50
#